data_AF-A0A8I3AB07-F1
#
_entry.id   AF-A0A8I3AB07-F1
#
_cell.length_a   1.000
_cell.length_b   1.000
_cell.length_c   1.000
_cell.angle_alpha   90.00
_cell.angle_beta   90.00
_cell.angle_gamma   90.00
#
_symmetry.space_group_name_H-M   'P 1'
#
loop_
_entity.id
_entity.type
_entity.pdbx_description
1 polymer ?
#
loop_
_entity_poly.entity_id
_entity_poly.type
_entity_poly.pdbx_seq_one_letter_code
_entity_poly.pdbx_strand_id
1 'polypeptide(L)'
;MLPILPKPLSCPSLALACRRSASSKAKQSPHDKRMEALVSLYHQSNTFITPENLSAAIDQAFTQPLDIGEDQKKHSFAELCKMKQTLTESPKFSLGRGNGSLSTHSSESMGPGWTESGSRRADRVYRALMGTQKDGRPSWLALKENSERVKSQLDKDSRK
;
A
#
# COMPACT_ATOMS: atom_id res chain seq x y z
N MET A 1 -18.01 -8.06 64.90
CA MET A 1 -16.68 -8.23 64.26
C MET A 1 -16.87 -8.15 62.75
N LEU A 2 -16.34 -7.12 62.09
CA LEU A 2 -16.43 -6.91 60.64
C LEU A 2 -15.01 -6.98 60.04
N PRO A 3 -14.77 -7.70 58.94
CA PRO A 3 -13.52 -7.58 58.20
C PRO A 3 -13.57 -6.40 57.22
N ILE A 4 -12.52 -5.60 57.26
CA ILE A 4 -12.27 -4.38 56.48
C ILE A 4 -11.67 -4.81 55.12
N LEU A 5 -12.31 -4.44 54.01
CA LEU A 5 -11.75 -4.63 52.67
C LEU A 5 -10.57 -3.65 52.43
N PRO A 6 -9.43 -4.09 51.88
CA PRO A 6 -8.36 -3.19 51.48
C PRO A 6 -8.71 -2.46 50.18
N LYS A 7 -8.42 -1.16 50.15
CA LYS A 7 -8.56 -0.27 48.98
C LYS A 7 -7.56 -0.68 47.88
N PRO A 8 -7.93 -0.58 46.59
CA PRO A 8 -6.97 -0.77 45.50
C PRO A 8 -5.96 0.38 45.48
N LEU A 9 -4.68 0.01 45.53
CA LEU A 9 -3.55 0.92 45.42
C LEU A 9 -3.47 1.50 44.00
N SER A 10 -3.40 2.82 43.96
CA SER A 10 -3.02 3.63 42.80
C SER A 10 -1.66 3.16 42.27
N CYS A 11 -1.60 2.73 41.01
CA CYS A 11 -0.36 2.47 40.28
C CYS A 11 -0.14 3.60 39.25
N PRO A 12 0.68 4.63 39.53
CA PRO A 12 1.04 5.65 38.54
C PRO A 12 2.35 5.27 37.86
N SER A 13 2.40 4.18 37.08
CA SER A 13 3.64 3.82 36.40
C SER A 13 3.44 2.91 35.20
N LEU A 14 2.66 3.32 34.20
CA LEU A 14 2.84 2.88 32.80
C LEU A 14 2.30 3.93 31.81
N ALA A 15 2.47 5.22 32.11
CA ALA A 15 2.40 6.26 31.10
C ALA A 15 3.76 6.37 30.39
N LEU A 16 4.26 5.25 29.82
CA LEU A 16 5.22 5.37 28.73
C LEU A 16 4.44 5.95 27.56
N ALA A 17 4.44 7.27 27.49
CA ALA A 17 4.12 8.00 26.31
C ALA A 17 5.00 7.45 25.19
N CYS A 18 4.44 6.56 24.37
CA CYS A 18 4.84 6.46 22.98
C CYS A 18 4.60 7.84 22.39
N ARG A 19 5.59 8.75 22.52
CA ARG A 19 5.76 9.84 21.59
C ARG A 19 5.92 9.17 20.25
N ARG A 20 4.79 8.97 19.55
CA ARG A 20 4.79 8.79 18.12
C ARG A 20 5.42 10.06 17.61
N SER A 21 6.73 10.02 17.38
CA SER A 21 7.41 10.95 16.52
C SER A 21 6.58 10.93 15.26
N ALA A 22 5.75 11.97 15.08
CA ALA A 22 5.08 12.21 13.83
C ALA A 22 6.23 12.32 12.84
N SER A 23 6.50 11.21 12.14
CA SER A 23 7.47 11.13 11.08
C SER A 23 7.25 12.39 10.27
N SER A 24 8.25 13.26 10.26
CA SER A 24 8.21 14.48 9.50
C SER A 24 7.72 14.07 8.13
N LYS A 25 6.52 14.56 7.75
CA LYS A 25 6.14 14.60 6.35
C LYS A 25 7.24 15.45 5.74
N ALA A 26 8.31 14.81 5.25
CA ALA A 26 9.26 15.43 4.37
C ALA A 26 8.39 16.00 3.26
N LYS A 27 8.22 17.33 3.29
CA LYS A 27 7.36 18.03 2.34
C LYS A 27 8.03 17.80 0.99
N GLN A 28 7.57 16.79 0.26
CA GLN A 28 7.98 16.59 -1.12
C GLN A 28 7.83 17.95 -1.81
N SER A 29 8.89 18.39 -2.47
CA SER A 29 8.87 19.66 -3.18
C SER A 29 7.70 19.63 -4.19
N PRO A 30 7.08 20.78 -4.50
CA PRO A 30 6.03 20.81 -5.51
C PRO A 30 6.50 20.24 -6.85
N HIS A 31 7.80 20.38 -7.16
CA HIS A 31 8.44 19.75 -8.30
C HIS A 31 8.42 18.21 -8.20
N ASP A 32 8.82 17.62 -7.07
CA ASP A 32 8.82 16.17 -6.90
C ASP A 32 7.41 15.57 -7.05
N LYS A 33 6.38 16.27 -6.58
CA LYS A 33 4.98 15.85 -6.77
C LYS A 33 4.57 15.86 -8.24
N ARG A 34 4.98 16.87 -9.00
CA ARG A 34 4.72 16.94 -10.44
C ARG A 34 5.43 15.82 -11.18
N MET A 35 6.70 15.57 -10.87
CA MET A 35 7.47 14.48 -11.48
C MET A 35 6.88 13.11 -11.14
N GLU A 36 6.44 12.92 -9.91
CA GLU A 36 5.73 11.72 -9.49
C GLU A 36 4.43 11.51 -10.27
N ALA A 37 3.64 12.56 -10.48
CA ALA A 37 2.44 12.50 -11.29
C ALA A 37 2.76 12.17 -12.76
N LEU A 38 3.82 12.75 -13.33
CA LEU A 38 4.24 12.47 -14.70
C LEU A 38 4.67 11.01 -14.89
N VAL A 39 5.43 10.44 -13.94
CA VAL A 39 5.79 9.01 -13.97
C VAL A 39 4.54 8.13 -13.87
N SER A 40 3.59 8.51 -13.02
CA SER A 40 2.30 7.79 -12.93
C SER A 40 1.53 7.82 -14.25
N LEU A 41 1.47 8.97 -14.93
CA LEU A 41 0.83 9.09 -16.24
C LEU A 41 1.57 8.27 -17.30
N TYR A 42 2.90 8.26 -17.28
CA TYR A 42 3.70 7.43 -18.18
C TYR A 42 3.36 5.95 -18.02
N HIS A 43 3.22 5.45 -16.80
CA HIS A 43 2.79 4.07 -16.56
C HIS A 43 1.36 3.79 -17.03
N GLN A 44 0.47 4.78 -16.97
CA GLN A 44 -0.91 4.65 -17.43
C GLN A 44 -1.04 4.82 -18.95
N SER A 45 -0.03 5.36 -19.63
CA SER A 45 -0.10 5.72 -21.05
C SER A 45 -0.45 4.55 -21.98
N ASN A 46 -0.06 3.31 -21.62
CA ASN A 46 -0.44 2.11 -22.37
C ASN A 46 -1.96 1.86 -22.43
N THR A 47 -2.73 2.45 -21.52
CA THR A 47 -4.20 2.35 -21.47
C THR A 47 -4.91 3.55 -22.08
N PHE A 48 -4.17 4.53 -22.59
CA PHE A 48 -4.78 5.71 -23.20
C PHE A 48 -5.41 5.35 -24.54
N ILE A 49 -6.58 5.95 -24.78
CA ILE A 49 -7.33 5.73 -26.02
C ILE A 49 -6.64 6.50 -27.14
N THR A 50 -6.12 5.76 -28.12
CA THR A 50 -5.60 6.27 -29.39
C THR A 50 -6.63 6.00 -30.48
N PRO A 51 -6.63 6.75 -31.60
CA PRO A 51 -7.56 6.49 -32.71
C PRO A 51 -7.43 5.06 -33.25
N GLU A 52 -6.24 4.47 -33.19
CA GLU A 52 -5.97 3.08 -33.59
C GLU A 52 -6.58 2.05 -32.63
N ASN A 53 -6.63 2.34 -31.33
CA ASN A 53 -7.16 1.44 -30.29
C ASN A 53 -8.64 1.74 -29.93
N LEU A 54 -9.23 2.79 -30.51
CA LEU A 54 -10.56 3.27 -30.10
C LEU A 54 -11.66 2.22 -30.36
N SER A 55 -11.65 1.55 -31.52
CA SER A 55 -12.65 0.53 -31.85
C SER A 55 -12.59 -0.63 -30.86
N ALA A 56 -11.39 -1.16 -30.61
CA ALA A 56 -11.20 -2.27 -29.68
C ALA A 56 -11.57 -1.90 -28.24
N ALA A 57 -11.28 -0.65 -27.82
CA ALA A 57 -11.67 -0.16 -26.49
C ALA A 57 -13.20 -0.02 -26.34
N ILE A 58 -13.91 0.38 -27.40
CA ILE A 58 -15.39 0.40 -27.42
C ILE A 58 -15.91 -1.03 -27.28
N ASP A 59 -15.44 -1.95 -28.13
CA ASP A 59 -15.90 -3.34 -28.09
C ASP A 59 -15.67 -3.92 -26.69
N GLN A 60 -14.47 -3.77 -26.13
CA GLN A 60 -14.17 -4.23 -24.78
C GLN A 60 -15.13 -3.64 -23.72
N ALA A 61 -15.41 -2.34 -23.77
CA ALA A 61 -16.27 -1.67 -22.79
C ALA A 61 -17.73 -2.13 -22.87
N PHE A 62 -18.22 -2.49 -24.05
CA PHE A 62 -19.63 -2.85 -24.27
C PHE A 62 -19.89 -4.36 -24.35
N THR A 63 -18.88 -5.19 -24.64
CA THR A 63 -19.02 -6.65 -24.72
C THR A 63 -18.55 -7.38 -23.48
N GLN A 64 -17.76 -6.76 -22.59
CA GLN A 64 -17.34 -7.43 -21.36
C GLN A 64 -18.56 -7.69 -20.45
N PRO A 65 -18.89 -8.96 -20.13
CA PRO A 65 -19.89 -9.23 -19.12
C PRO A 65 -19.39 -8.64 -17.81
N LEU A 66 -20.17 -7.76 -17.19
CA LEU A 66 -19.89 -7.34 -15.83
C LEU A 66 -19.90 -8.60 -14.96
N ASP A 67 -18.75 -8.95 -14.38
CA ASP A 67 -18.62 -9.97 -13.34
C ASP A 67 -19.32 -9.48 -12.06
N ILE A 68 -20.65 -9.39 -12.09
CA ILE A 68 -21.51 -9.13 -10.93
C ILE A 68 -21.60 -10.39 -10.03
N GLY A 69 -20.86 -11.46 -10.33
CA GLY A 69 -21.11 -12.81 -9.82
C GLY A 69 -19.98 -13.51 -9.05
N GLU A 70 -18.83 -12.89 -8.75
CA GLU A 70 -17.78 -13.61 -8.00
C GLU A 70 -18.06 -13.81 -6.50
N ASP A 71 -19.11 -13.20 -5.96
CA ASP A 71 -19.50 -13.34 -4.54
C ASP A 71 -20.18 -14.68 -4.19
N GLN A 72 -20.33 -15.60 -5.14
CA GLN A 72 -21.01 -16.89 -4.95
C GLN A 72 -20.07 -18.11 -4.99
N LYS A 73 -18.75 -17.94 -4.79
CA LYS A 73 -17.89 -19.09 -4.47
C LYS A 73 -18.25 -19.58 -3.06
N LYS A 74 -19.21 -20.51 -2.98
CA LYS A 74 -19.59 -21.21 -1.75
C LYS A 74 -18.38 -22.02 -1.26
N HIS A 75 -17.59 -21.42 -0.37
CA HIS A 75 -16.46 -22.10 0.25
C HIS A 75 -16.95 -23.24 1.15
N SER A 76 -16.32 -24.40 1.04
CA SER A 76 -16.55 -25.50 1.98
C SER A 76 -16.04 -25.11 3.37
N PHE A 77 -16.65 -25.64 4.43
CA PHE A 77 -16.22 -25.38 5.81
C PHE A 77 -14.73 -25.69 6.03
N ALA A 78 -14.22 -26.77 5.41
CA ALA A 78 -12.81 -27.13 5.48
C ALA A 78 -11.90 -26.08 4.82
N GLU A 79 -12.35 -25.43 3.75
CA GLU A 79 -11.62 -24.36 3.08
C GLU A 79 -11.57 -23.10 3.93
N LEU A 80 -12.68 -22.76 4.60
CA LEU A 80 -12.73 -21.63 5.52
C LEU A 80 -11.78 -21.82 6.73
N CYS A 81 -11.70 -23.03 7.28
CA CYS A 81 -10.72 -23.35 8.32
C CYS A 81 -9.27 -23.16 7.83
N LYS A 82 -8.95 -23.63 6.62
CA LYS A 82 -7.64 -23.42 6.01
C LYS A 82 -7.35 -21.93 5.77
N MET A 83 -8.31 -21.18 5.23
CA MET A 83 -8.18 -19.73 5.05
C MET A 83 -7.91 -19.02 6.39
N LYS A 84 -8.67 -19.36 7.44
CA LYS A 84 -8.45 -18.79 8.77
C LYS A 84 -7.06 -19.10 9.31
N GLN A 85 -6.59 -20.34 9.16
CA GLN A 85 -5.25 -20.74 9.58
C GLN A 85 -4.17 -19.96 8.81
N THR A 86 -4.31 -19.82 7.50
CA THR A 86 -3.36 -19.02 6.70
C THR A 86 -3.35 -17.55 7.12
N LEU A 87 -4.50 -16.99 7.50
CA LEU A 87 -4.57 -15.62 8.00
C LEU A 87 -3.88 -15.48 9.37
N THR A 88 -4.01 -16.45 10.26
CA THR A 88 -3.36 -16.43 11.58
C THR A 88 -1.85 -16.63 11.50
N GLU A 89 -1.37 -17.42 10.53
CA GLU A 89 0.05 -17.66 10.30
C GLU A 89 0.70 -16.53 9.47
N SER A 90 -0.10 -15.82 8.67
CA SER A 90 0.41 -14.72 7.84
C SER A 90 0.83 -13.52 8.70
N PRO A 91 1.93 -12.84 8.33
CA PRO A 91 2.33 -11.62 9.01
C PRO A 91 1.22 -10.57 8.90
N LYS A 92 1.00 -9.81 9.98
CA LYS A 92 -0.01 -8.74 10.07
C LYS A 92 0.08 -7.71 8.93
N PHE A 93 1.25 -7.62 8.31
CA PHE A 93 1.48 -6.91 7.06
C PHE A 93 2.16 -7.86 6.07
N SER A 94 1.41 -8.42 5.14
CA SER A 94 1.97 -9.12 3.99
C SER A 94 2.05 -8.15 2.81
N LEU A 95 3.25 -8.01 2.24
CA LEU A 95 3.49 -7.21 1.03
C LEU A 95 3.29 -8.06 -0.23
N GLY A 96 2.28 -8.93 -0.21
CA GLY A 96 2.07 -9.95 -1.24
C GLY A 96 1.80 -9.37 -2.62
N ARG A 97 2.55 -9.84 -3.62
CA ARG A 97 2.37 -9.63 -5.06
C ARG A 97 1.27 -10.52 -5.66
N GLY A 98 0.35 -11.01 -4.83
CA GLY A 98 -0.69 -11.96 -5.22
C GLY A 98 -2.07 -11.33 -5.12
N ASN A 99 -2.97 -11.72 -6.02
CA ASN A 99 -4.38 -11.30 -6.10
C ASN A 99 -5.24 -11.62 -4.86
N GLY A 100 -4.64 -12.00 -3.74
CA GLY A 100 -5.33 -12.15 -2.47
C GLY A 100 -5.75 -10.76 -1.99
N SER A 101 -7.06 -10.52 -1.98
CA SER A 101 -7.69 -9.32 -1.41
C SER A 101 -6.96 -8.92 -0.13
N LEU A 102 -6.25 -7.79 -0.20
CA LEU A 102 -5.67 -7.13 0.97
C LEU A 102 -6.80 -7.01 1.99
N SER A 103 -6.67 -7.76 3.09
CA SER A 103 -7.70 -7.88 4.12
C SER A 103 -8.47 -6.57 4.27
N THR A 104 -9.76 -6.62 3.95
CA THR A 104 -10.76 -5.57 4.16
C THR A 104 -11.03 -5.38 5.66
N HIS A 105 -9.99 -5.39 6.49
CA HIS A 105 -10.10 -4.81 7.82
C HIS A 105 -10.45 -3.34 7.63
N SER A 106 -11.71 -3.01 7.92
CA SER A 106 -12.24 -1.65 7.88
C SER A 106 -11.29 -0.75 8.65
N SER A 107 -10.81 0.29 7.98
CA SER A 107 -9.92 1.30 8.55
C SER A 107 -10.48 1.93 9.83
N GLU A 108 -11.79 1.84 10.03
CA GLU A 108 -12.53 2.28 11.21
C GLU A 108 -12.07 1.61 12.51
N SER A 109 -11.61 0.34 12.47
CA SER A 109 -11.15 -0.37 13.68
C SER A 109 -9.75 0.02 14.13
N MET A 110 -9.01 0.82 13.34
CA MET A 110 -7.59 1.13 13.58
C MET A 110 -7.40 2.47 14.31
N GLY A 111 -8.49 3.20 14.58
CA GLY A 111 -8.51 4.44 15.36
C GLY A 111 -8.55 5.73 14.51
N PRO A 112 -8.82 6.89 15.13
CA PRO A 112 -9.18 8.14 14.45
C PRO A 112 -8.10 8.77 13.55
N GLY A 113 -6.88 8.22 13.51
CA GLY A 113 -5.82 8.67 12.60
C GLY A 113 -5.74 7.88 11.29
N TRP A 114 -6.59 6.88 11.09
CA TRP A 114 -6.50 5.92 9.98
C TRP A 114 -7.64 6.15 8.97
N THR A 115 -7.64 7.32 8.32
CA THR A 115 -8.67 7.70 7.32
C THR A 115 -8.45 7.11 5.93
N GLU A 116 -7.34 6.39 5.72
CA GLU A 116 -6.96 5.88 4.41
C GLU A 116 -7.16 4.38 4.32
N SER A 117 -7.65 3.93 3.16
CA SER A 117 -7.89 2.52 2.88
C SER A 117 -6.62 1.68 3.08
N GLY A 118 -6.79 0.44 3.56
CA GLY A 118 -5.69 -0.49 3.77
C GLY A 118 -4.82 -0.68 2.52
N SER A 119 -5.47 -0.72 1.34
CA SER A 119 -4.79 -0.88 0.05
C SER A 119 -3.83 0.27 -0.27
N ARG A 120 -4.29 1.53 -0.17
CA ARG A 120 -3.43 2.71 -0.43
C ARG A 120 -2.25 2.79 0.52
N ARG A 121 -2.46 2.39 1.77
CA ARG A 121 -1.39 2.33 2.75
C ARG A 121 -0.35 1.28 2.40
N ALA A 122 -0.79 0.07 2.04
CA ALA A 122 0.09 -1.00 1.60
C ALA A 122 0.91 -0.55 0.38
N ASP A 123 0.30 0.15 -0.58
CA ASP A 123 1.00 0.74 -1.73
C ASP A 123 2.12 1.70 -1.33
N ARG A 124 1.84 2.60 -0.38
CA ARG A 124 2.88 3.54 0.09
C ARG A 124 4.01 2.85 0.83
N VAL A 125 3.70 1.87 1.68
CA VAL A 125 4.71 1.09 2.41
C VAL A 125 5.56 0.30 1.41
N TYR A 126 4.91 -0.38 0.47
CA TYR A 126 5.58 -1.15 -0.57
C TYR A 126 6.51 -0.26 -1.40
N ARG A 127 6.02 0.89 -1.84
CA ARG A 127 6.81 1.86 -2.60
C ARG A 127 7.97 2.44 -1.81
N ALA A 128 7.79 2.72 -0.51
CA ALA A 128 8.85 3.23 0.33
C ALA A 128 9.95 2.18 0.57
N LEU A 129 9.56 0.91 0.72
CA LEU A 129 10.49 -0.19 0.99
C LEU A 129 11.21 -0.69 -0.27
N MET A 130 10.47 -0.85 -1.37
CA MET A 130 10.97 -1.46 -2.60
C MET A 130 11.36 -0.43 -3.66
N GLY A 131 10.96 0.83 -3.52
CA GLY A 131 11.15 1.86 -4.54
C GLY A 131 10.27 1.68 -5.78
N THR A 132 9.43 0.64 -5.83
CA THR A 132 8.58 0.26 -6.98
C THR A 132 7.09 0.28 -6.63
N GLN A 133 6.22 0.34 -7.64
CA GLN A 133 4.78 0.07 -7.54
C GLN A 133 4.53 -1.44 -7.43
N LYS A 134 3.31 -1.86 -7.05
CA LYS A 134 2.91 -3.28 -6.98
C LYS A 134 3.18 -4.04 -8.30
N ASP A 135 3.05 -3.34 -9.42
CA ASP A 135 3.31 -3.90 -10.76
C ASP A 135 4.81 -4.11 -11.07
N GLY A 136 5.70 -3.78 -10.12
CA GLY A 136 7.15 -3.83 -10.28
C GLY A 136 7.75 -2.63 -11.00
N ARG A 137 6.93 -1.63 -11.39
CA ARG A 137 7.38 -0.43 -12.10
C ARG A 137 8.08 0.54 -11.13
N PRO A 138 9.20 1.17 -11.52
CA PRO A 138 9.97 2.03 -10.63
C PRO A 138 9.22 3.31 -10.28
N SER A 139 9.34 3.78 -9.04
CA SER A 139 8.76 5.06 -8.64
C SER A 139 9.70 6.23 -8.93
N TRP A 140 9.15 7.46 -8.95
CA TRP A 140 9.94 8.69 -9.13
C TRP A 140 11.13 8.78 -8.16
N LEU A 141 10.97 8.36 -6.91
CA LEU A 141 12.05 8.37 -5.92
C LEU A 141 13.21 7.46 -6.34
N ALA A 142 12.90 6.24 -6.78
CA ALA A 142 13.89 5.29 -7.26
C ALA A 142 14.59 5.81 -8.54
N LEU A 143 13.84 6.44 -9.44
CA LEU A 143 14.42 7.06 -10.64
C LEU A 143 15.33 8.23 -10.31
N LYS A 144 14.93 9.10 -9.38
CA LYS A 144 15.71 10.25 -8.93
C LYS A 144 17.05 9.81 -8.33
N GLU A 145 17.02 8.86 -7.39
CA GLU A 145 18.24 8.31 -6.77
C GLU A 145 19.17 7.65 -7.81
N ASN A 146 18.63 6.83 -8.71
CA ASN A 146 19.44 6.20 -9.74
C ASN A 146 20.01 7.21 -10.74
N SER A 147 19.29 8.29 -11.05
CA SER A 147 19.79 9.32 -11.96
C SER A 147 21.06 10.01 -11.43
N GLU A 148 21.17 10.21 -10.12
CA GLU A 148 22.34 10.80 -9.47
C GLU A 148 23.53 9.85 -9.52
N ARG A 149 23.29 8.55 -9.31
CA ARG A 149 24.32 7.50 -9.43
C ARG A 149 24.88 7.41 -10.85
N VAL A 150 24.00 7.39 -11.85
CA VAL A 150 24.38 7.31 -13.27
C VAL A 150 25.17 8.55 -13.70
N LYS A 151 24.72 9.76 -13.32
CA LYS A 151 25.48 11.00 -13.59
C LYS A 151 26.90 10.94 -13.00
N SER A 152 27.01 10.50 -11.75
CA SER A 152 28.32 10.36 -11.08
C SER A 152 29.24 9.33 -11.75
N GLN A 153 28.69 8.32 -12.42
CA GLN A 153 29.47 7.36 -13.20
C GLN A 153 29.94 7.99 -14.52
N LEU A 154 29.04 8.66 -15.25
CA LEU A 154 29.38 9.36 -16.49
C LEU A 154 30.46 10.44 -16.28
N ASP A 155 30.42 11.16 -15.16
CA ASP A 155 31.43 12.17 -14.81
C ASP A 155 32.81 11.54 -14.50
N LYS A 156 32.84 10.28 -14.03
CA LYS A 156 34.09 9.55 -13.81
C LYS A 156 34.65 8.98 -15.10
N ASP A 157 33.78 8.47 -15.96
CA ASP A 157 34.16 7.89 -17.24
C ASP A 157 34.63 8.95 -18.23
N SER A 158 34.04 10.15 -18.23
CA SER A 158 34.47 11.28 -19.06
C SER A 158 35.81 11.89 -18.66
N ARG A 159 36.33 11.58 -17.47
CA ARG A 159 37.65 12.03 -16.97
C ARG A 159 38.77 11.03 -17.21
N LYS A 160 38.45 9.83 -17.70
CA LYS A 160 39.42 8.82 -18.14
C LYS A 160 39.67 8.95 -19.63
#